data_AF-A0A8T3ZEH6-F1
#
_entry.id   AF-A0A8T3ZEH6-F1
#
_cell.length_a   1.000
_cell.length_b   1.000
_cell.length_c   1.000
_cell.angle_alpha   90.00
_cell.angle_beta   90.00
_cell.angle_gamma   90.00
#
_symmetry.space_group_name_H-M   'P 1'
#
loop_
_entity.id
_entity.type
_entity.pdbx_description
1 polymer ?
#
loop_
_entity_poly.entity_id
_entity_poly.type
_entity_poly.pdbx_seq_one_letter_code
_entity_poly.pdbx_strand_id
1 'polypeptide(L)' 'VTGVFEAYLSIISNRLNEVMKQLTILSTIFLPLTFLVGVYGMNFKFMPELEIKEAYFALWGIMIAVTLGMIYYFKTKKWV' A
#
# COMPACT_ATOMS: atom_id res chain seq x y z
N VAL A 1 -2.63 31.38 29.03
CA VAL A 1 -3.52 30.20 29.13
C VAL A 1 -3.89 29.64 27.77
N THR A 2 -4.22 30.48 26.78
CA THR A 2 -4.50 30.09 25.38
C THR A 2 -3.36 29.33 24.69
N GLY A 3 -2.11 29.78 24.81
CA GLY A 3 -0.96 29.12 24.16
C GLY A 3 -0.67 27.68 24.61
N VAL A 4 -1.03 27.31 25.85
CA VAL A 4 -0.88 25.93 26.34
C VAL A 4 -1.93 25.02 25.71
N PHE A 5 -3.15 25.54 25.53
CA PHE A 5 -4.24 24.82 24.85
C PHE A 5 -3.95 24.65 23.35
N GLU A 6 -3.42 25.69 22.69
CA GLU A 6 -2.98 25.60 21.29
C GLU A 6 -1.83 24.58 21.11
N ALA A 7 -0.86 24.55 22.02
CA ALA A 7 0.20 23.54 22.02
C ALA A 7 -0.37 22.12 22.20
N TYR A 8 -1.35 21.94 23.09
CA TYR A 8 -2.02 20.66 23.29
C TYR A 8 -2.76 20.17 22.03
N LEU A 9 -3.50 21.06 21.37
CA LEU A 9 -4.17 20.75 20.10
C LEU A 9 -3.15 20.41 19.00
N SER A 10 -2.01 21.12 18.94
CA SER A 10 -0.94 20.83 17.99
C SER A 10 -0.34 19.44 18.21
N ILE A 11 -0.12 19.02 19.47
CA ILE A 11 0.36 17.66 19.79
C ILE A 11 -0.63 16.60 19.31
N ILE A 12 -1.93 16.80 19.55
CA ILE A 12 -2.97 15.88 19.07
C ILE A 12 -2.98 15.82 17.54
N SER A 13 -2.94 16.97 16.86
CA SER A 13 -2.92 17.03 15.41
C SER A 13 -1.69 16.34 14.81
N ASN A 14 -0.52 16.53 15.40
CA ASN A 14 0.71 15.85 14.98
C ASN A 14 0.58 14.33 15.11
N ARG A 15 0.04 13.84 16.23
CA ARG A 15 -0.20 12.40 16.44
C ARG A 15 -1.22 11.85 15.44
N LEU A 16 -2.30 12.58 15.18
CA LEU A 16 -3.29 12.19 14.17
C LEU A 16 -2.69 12.14 12.77
N ASN A 17 -1.88 13.13 12.40
CA ASN A 17 -1.16 13.15 11.11
C ASN A 17 -0.21 11.96 10.99
N GLU A 18 0.49 11.59 12.06
CA GLU A 18 1.38 10.43 12.07
C GLU A 18 0.61 9.12 11.89
N VAL A 19 -0.51 8.93 12.60
CA VAL A 19 -1.37 7.75 12.45
C VAL A 19 -1.97 7.68 11.04
N MET A 20 -2.50 8.78 10.53
CA MET A 20 -3.05 8.86 9.16
C MET A 20 -1.99 8.53 8.10
N LYS A 21 -0.76 9.02 8.30
CA LYS A 21 0.38 8.73 7.43
C LYS A 21 0.68 7.24 7.40
N GLN A 22 0.75 6.59 8.57
CA GLN A 22 0.98 5.13 8.67
C GLN A 22 -0.12 4.33 7.97
N LEU A 23 -1.39 4.64 8.24
CA LEU A 23 -2.53 3.96 7.61
C LEU A 23 -2.55 4.16 6.09
N THR A 24 -2.22 5.36 5.61
CA THR A 24 -2.17 5.68 4.17
C THR A 24 -1.05 4.88 3.49
N ILE A 25 0.13 4.80 4.10
CA ILE A 25 1.25 4.02 3.55
C ILE A 25 0.87 2.55 3.41
N LEU A 26 0.31 1.94 4.46
CA LEU A 26 -0.18 0.56 4.42
C LEU A 26 -1.21 0.39 3.30
N SER A 27 -2.24 1.24 3.26
CA SER A 27 -3.32 1.16 2.27
C SER A 27 -2.80 1.29 0.83
N THR A 28 -1.84 2.19 0.59
CA THR A 28 -1.28 2.42 -0.75
C THR A 28 -0.47 1.21 -1.22
N ILE A 29 0.16 0.46 -0.31
CA ILE A 29 0.86 -0.79 -0.64
C ILE A 29 -0.15 -1.92 -0.91
N PHE A 30 -1.19 -2.03 -0.08
CA PHE A 30 -2.18 -3.09 -0.20
C PHE A 30 -3.10 -2.94 -1.41
N LEU A 31 -3.45 -1.72 -1.83
CA LEU A 31 -4.39 -1.48 -2.93
C LEU A 31 -3.99 -2.14 -4.27
N PRO A 32 -2.77 -1.96 -4.81
CA PRO A 32 -2.36 -2.64 -6.05
C PRO A 32 -2.23 -4.15 -5.88
N LEU A 33 -1.84 -4.63 -4.70
CA LEU A 33 -1.78 -6.08 -4.41
C LEU A 33 -3.18 -6.71 -4.39
N THR A 34 -4.13 -6.08 -3.70
CA THR A 34 -5.53 -6.52 -3.65
C THR A 34 -6.18 -6.44 -5.03
N PHE A 35 -5.84 -5.43 -5.84
CA PHE A 35 -6.30 -5.35 -7.23
C PHE A 35 -5.80 -6.53 -8.06
N LEU A 36 -4.51 -6.86 -7.99
CA LEU A 36 -3.93 -8.03 -8.66
C LEU A 36 -4.60 -9.33 -8.22
N VAL A 37 -4.69 -9.57 -6.92
CA VAL A 37 -5.37 -10.76 -6.37
C VAL A 37 -6.85 -10.78 -6.78
N GLY A 38 -7.52 -9.63 -6.77
CA GLY A 38 -8.90 -9.48 -7.17
C GLY A 38 -9.11 -9.88 -8.63
N VAL A 39 -8.29 -9.38 -9.55
CA VAL A 39 -8.35 -9.70 -10.98
C VAL A 39 -8.13 -11.19 -11.23
N TYR A 40 -7.13 -11.80 -10.60
CA TYR A 40 -6.81 -13.23 -10.76
C TYR A 40 -7.73 -14.15 -9.93
N GLY A 41 -8.49 -13.60 -8.97
CA GLY A 41 -9.50 -14.31 -8.20
C GLY A 41 -10.90 -14.30 -8.84
N MET A 42 -11.06 -13.63 -9.99
CA MET A 42 -12.33 -13.60 -10.71
C MET A 42 -12.57 -14.95 -11.42
N ASN A 43 -13.78 -15.51 -11.29
CA ASN A 43 -14.19 -16.79 -11.90
C ASN A 43 -14.41 -16.70 -13.43
N PHE A 44 -13.47 -16.13 -14.18
CA PHE A 44 -13.56 -16.12 -15.64
C PHE A 44 -13.18 -17.48 -16.22
N LYS A 45 -14.05 -18.02 -17.08
CA LYS A 45 -13.86 -19.32 -17.75
C LYS A 45 -12.71 -19.32 -18.76
N PHE A 46 -12.26 -18.15 -19.20
CA PHE A 46 -11.19 -17.96 -20.18
C PHE A 46 -10.17 -16.97 -19.62
N MET A 47 -9.22 -17.46 -18.81
CA MET A 47 -8.02 -16.72 -18.41
C MET A 47 -6.82 -17.33 -19.13
N PRO A 48 -6.41 -16.79 -20.30
CA PRO A 48 -5.30 -17.35 -21.07
C PRO A 48 -3.97 -17.34 -20.30
N GLU A 49 -3.81 -16.48 -19.28
CA GLU A 49 -2.61 -16.51 -18.43
C GLU A 49 -2.57 -17.74 -17.49
N LEU A 50 -3.69 -18.37 -17.17
CA LEU A 50 -3.76 -19.49 -16.21
C LEU A 50 -3.22 -20.82 -16.79
N GLU A 51 -3.21 -20.96 -18.11
CA GLU A 51 -2.71 -22.16 -18.80
C GLU A 51 -1.18 -22.22 -18.85
N ILE A 52 -0.50 -21.10 -18.57
CA ILE A 52 0.96 -21.02 -18.55
C ILE A 52 1.45 -21.46 -17.16
N LYS A 53 2.16 -22.59 -17.08
CA LYS A 53 2.73 -23.14 -15.83
C LYS A 53 3.51 -22.11 -15.01
N GLU A 54 4.16 -21.16 -15.66
CA GLU A 54 5.00 -20.14 -15.01
C GLU A 54 4.27 -18.84 -14.66
N ALA A 55 3.02 -18.65 -15.12
CA ALA A 55 2.28 -17.41 -14.84
C ALA A 55 2.06 -17.18 -13.34
N TYR A 56 1.92 -18.26 -12.55
CA TYR A 56 1.83 -18.16 -11.10
C TYR A 56 3.10 -17.54 -10.48
N PHE A 57 4.28 -18.00 -10.91
CA PHE A 57 5.56 -17.45 -10.42
C PHE A 57 5.81 -16.03 -10.95
N ALA A 58 5.43 -15.75 -12.20
CA ALA A 58 5.51 -14.41 -12.78
C ALA A 58 4.62 -13.41 -12.02
N LEU A 59 3.39 -13.80 -11.65
CA LEU A 59 2.48 -12.98 -10.84
C LEU A 59 3.10 -12.66 -9.48
N TRP A 60 3.66 -13.66 -8.80
CA TRP A 60 4.38 -13.46 -7.54
C TRP A 60 5.57 -12.51 -7.71
N GLY A 61 6.33 -12.64 -8.80
CA GLY A 61 7.41 -11.72 -9.14
C GLY A 61 6.91 -10.28 -9.29
N ILE A 62 5.79 -10.07 -9.97
CA ILE A 62 5.16 -8.75 -10.14
C ILE A 62 4.68 -8.20 -8.80
N MET A 63 4.00 -9.00 -7.97
CA MET A 63 3.52 -8.57 -6.65
C MET A 63 4.67 -8.14 -5.74
N ILE A 64 5.77 -8.91 -5.72
CA ILE A 64 6.97 -8.56 -4.95
C ILE A 64 7.63 -7.31 -5.52
N ALA A 65 7.78 -7.20 -6.83
CA ALA A 65 8.37 -6.04 -7.49
C ALA A 65 7.58 -4.75 -7.22
N VAL A 66 6.25 -4.81 -7.30
CA VAL A 66 5.35 -3.69 -6.97
C VAL A 66 5.48 -3.31 -5.49
N THR A 67 5.49 -4.29 -4.59
CA THR A 67 5.65 -4.04 -3.14
C THR A 67 6.98 -3.34 -2.84
N LEU A 68 8.08 -3.88 -3.37
CA LEU A 68 9.41 -3.30 -3.18
C LEU A 68 9.54 -1.92 -3.82
N GLY A 69 8.98 -1.73 -5.02
CA GLY A 69 8.94 -0.45 -5.72
C GLY A 69 8.19 0.62 -4.92
N MET A 70 7.04 0.26 -4.33
CA MET A 70 6.26 1.16 -3.48
C MET A 70 6.99 1.49 -2.18
N ILE A 71 7.62 0.52 -1.52
CA ILE A 71 8.45 0.75 -0.33
C ILE A 71 9.62 1.70 -0.66
N TYR A 72 10.30 1.48 -1.78
CA TYR A 72 11.39 2.35 -2.24
C TYR A 72 10.91 3.78 -2.53
N TYR A 73 9.77 3.92 -3.20
CA TYR A 73 9.17 5.22 -3.49
C TYR A 73 8.78 5.98 -2.19
N PHE A 74 8.19 5.30 -1.21
CA PHE A 74 7.85 5.93 0.07
C PHE A 74 9.07 6.32 0.91
N LYS A 75 10.13 5.51 0.86
CA LYS A 75 11.40 5.79 1.55
C LYS A 75 12.12 6.99 0.92
N THR A 76 12.14 7.09 -0.41
CA THR A 76 12.78 8.24 -1.11
C THR A 76 12.04 9.55 -0.87
N LYS A 77 10.72 9.51 -0.70
CA LYS A 77 9.90 10.69 -0.34
C LYS A 77 10.02 11.11 1.14
N LYS A 78 10.75 10.37 2.00
CA LYS A 78 10.80 10.56 3.47
C LYS A 78 9.43 10.43 4.15
N TRP A 79 8.51 9.70 3.53
CA TRP A 79 7.21 9.40 4.13
C TRP A 79 7.31 8.21 5.09
N VAL A 80 8.30 7.35 4.86
CA VAL A 80 8.77 6.30 5.79
C VAL A 80 10.18 6.64 6.25
#